data_AF-A0ABD3RHW2-F1
#
_entry.id   AF-A0ABD3RHW2-F1
#
_cell.length_a   1.000
_cell.length_b   1.000
_cell.length_c   1.000
_cell.angle_alpha   90.00
_cell.angle_beta   90.00
_cell.angle_gamma   90.00
#
_symmetry.space_group_name_H-M   'P 1'
#
loop_
_entity.id
_entity.type
_entity.pdbx_description
1 polymer ?
#
loop_
_entity_poly.entity_id
_entity_poly.type
_entity_poly.pdbx_seq_one_letter_code
_entity_poly.pdbx_strand_id
1 'polypeptide(L)' 'MTTNWALMIFAFVDASQKTFRTKRTLAKKQRQNRPLPQWIRLRTDNTVKYNAKRRHWRRTKLGL' A
#
# COMPACT_ATOMS: atom_id res chain seq x y z
N MET A 1 23.16 23.83 -22.50
CA MET A 1 21.90 24.37 -21.95
C MET A 1 20.75 24.01 -22.89
N THR A 2 20.30 22.76 -22.86
CA THR A 2 19.05 22.33 -23.52
C THR A 2 18.37 21.36 -22.58
N THR A 3 17.53 21.88 -21.69
CA THR A 3 16.63 21.04 -20.90
C THR A 3 15.63 20.44 -21.87
N ASN A 4 15.71 19.13 -22.07
CA ASN A 4 14.79 18.39 -22.91
C ASN A 4 13.44 18.30 -22.18
N TRP A 5 12.54 19.25 -22.47
CA TRP A 5 11.21 19.37 -21.87
C TRP A 5 10.26 18.21 -22.23
N ALA A 6 10.69 17.26 -23.06
CA ALA A 6 9.86 16.14 -23.55
C ALA A 6 9.56 15.04 -22.52
N LEU A 7 10.19 15.06 -21.33
CA LEU A 7 9.96 14.03 -20.28
C LEU A 7 8.95 14.46 -19.20
N MET A 8 8.40 15.68 -19.27
CA MET A 8 7.52 16.25 -18.23
C MET A 8 6.02 16.08 -18.50
N ILE A 9 5.61 15.33 -19.53
CA ILE A 9 4.18 15.17 -19.88
C ILE A 9 3.49 14.01 -19.14
N PHE A 10 4.22 13.09 -18.52
CA PHE A 10 3.61 11.93 -17.84
C PHE A 10 3.21 12.15 -16.36
N ALA A 11 3.37 13.36 -15.82
CA ALA A 11 3.29 13.59 -14.37
C ALA A 11 2.06 14.37 -13.88
N PHE A 12 0.93 14.38 -14.61
CA PHE A 12 -0.29 15.04 -14.13
C PHE A 12 -1.55 14.17 -14.25
N VAL A 13 -1.49 12.94 -13.73
CA VAL A 13 -2.72 12.29 -13.23
C VAL A 13 -2.92 12.81 -11.81
N ASP A 14 -3.95 13.64 -11.64
CA ASP A 14 -4.39 14.10 -10.32
C ASP A 14 -4.58 12.89 -9.39
N ALA A 15 -4.05 12.97 -8.17
CA ALA A 15 -4.09 11.86 -7.22
C ALA A 15 -5.53 11.43 -6.86
N SER A 16 -6.52 12.30 -7.04
CA SER A 16 -7.95 12.06 -6.84
C SER A 16 -8.55 11.21 -7.98
N GLN A 17 -8.12 11.44 -9.23
CA GLN A 17 -8.67 10.77 -10.41
C GLN A 17 -7.97 9.45 -10.73
N LYS A 18 -8.32 8.41 -9.96
CA LYS A 18 -7.79 7.04 -10.14
C LYS A 18 -8.76 6.12 -10.89
N THR A 19 -8.23 5.23 -11.71
CA THR A 19 -9.01 4.14 -12.35
C THR A 19 -9.57 3.18 -11.30
N PHE A 20 -10.65 2.46 -11.65
CA PHE A 20 -11.28 1.49 -10.76
C PHE A 20 -10.33 0.37 -10.32
N ARG A 21 -9.47 -0.12 -11.23
CA ARG A 21 -8.46 -1.15 -10.93
C ARG A 21 -7.50 -0.68 -9.84
N THR A 22 -6.96 0.53 -9.96
CA THR A 22 -6.05 1.11 -8.96
C THR A 22 -6.77 1.30 -7.63
N LYS A 23 -8.00 1.83 -7.63
CA LYS A 23 -8.83 1.98 -6.41
C LYS A 23 -9.05 0.63 -5.69
N ARG A 24 -9.37 -0.43 -6.42
CA ARG A 24 -9.56 -1.78 -5.86
C ARG A 24 -8.29 -2.30 -5.19
N THR A 25 -7.14 -2.11 -5.83
CA THR A 25 -5.84 -2.50 -5.26
C THR A 25 -5.51 -1.71 -4.01
N LEU A 26 -5.68 -0.38 -4.01
CA LEU A 26 -5.47 0.47 -2.84
C LEU A 26 -6.37 0.06 -1.68
N ALA A 27 -7.66 -0.19 -1.92
CA ALA A 27 -8.61 -0.65 -0.91
C ALA A 27 -8.19 -2.02 -0.32
N LYS A 28 -7.71 -2.96 -1.15
CA LYS A 28 -7.19 -4.25 -0.67
C LYS A 28 -5.96 -4.06 0.21
N LYS A 29 -5.00 -3.22 -0.21
CA LYS A 29 -3.77 -2.94 0.56
C LYS A 29 -4.08 -2.24 1.89
N GLN A 30 -5.11 -1.40 1.94
CA GLN A 30 -5.57 -0.77 3.18
C GLN A 30 -6.20 -1.80 4.14
N ARG A 31 -7.03 -2.72 3.63
CA ARG A 31 -7.63 -3.80 4.43
C ARG A 31 -6.61 -4.79 4.98
N GLN A 32 -5.56 -5.10 4.22
CA GLN A 32 -4.48 -5.99 4.67
C GLN A 32 -3.62 -5.38 5.79
N ASN A 33 -3.56 -4.05 5.86
CA ASN A 33 -2.74 -3.33 6.82
C ASN A 33 -3.43 -3.17 8.18
N ARG A 34 -3.71 -4.29 8.84
CA ARG A 34 -4.40 -4.39 10.13
C ARG A 34 -3.56 -5.20 11.14
N PRO A 35 -3.68 -4.94 12.45
CA PRO A 35 -3.05 -5.76 13.47
C PRO A 35 -3.66 -7.18 13.52
N LEU A 36 -2.92 -8.12 14.10
CA LEU A 36 -3.41 -9.48 14.33
C LEU A 36 -4.57 -9.43 15.35
N PRO A 37 -5.71 -10.12 15.08
CA PRO A 37 -6.80 -10.25 16.05
C PRO A 37 -6.36 -10.94 17.34
N GLN A 38 -6.96 -10.53 18.47
CA GLN A 38 -6.55 -11.00 19.80
C GLN A 38 -6.80 -12.49 20.00
N TRP A 39 -7.94 -13.02 19.56
CA TRP A 39 -8.26 -14.44 19.72
C TRP A 39 -7.25 -15.37 19.03
N ILE A 40 -6.59 -14.91 17.95
CA ILE A 40 -5.54 -15.70 17.29
C ILE A 40 -4.34 -15.88 18.23
N ARG A 41 -3.99 -14.86 19.02
CA ARG A 41 -2.90 -14.96 20.00
C ARG A 41 -3.20 -15.97 21.10
N LEU A 42 -4.48 -16.20 21.39
CA LEU A 42 -4.95 -17.11 22.43
C LEU A 42 -5.11 -18.55 21.94
N ARG A 43 -4.89 -18.84 20.65
CA ARG A 43 -4.94 -20.20 20.12
C ARG A 43 -3.71 -21.00 20.61
N THR A 44 -3.95 -22.24 21.04
CA THR A 44 -2.89 -23.21 21.37
C THR A 44 -2.00 -23.46 20.15
N ASP A 45 -0.71 -23.68 20.39
CA ASP A 45 0.34 -23.90 19.37
C ASP A 45 0.47 -22.81 18.30
N ASN A 46 0.13 -21.57 18.66
CA ASN A 46 0.30 -20.44 17.73
C ASN A 46 1.72 -19.83 17.78
N THR A 47 2.42 -19.92 16.65
CA THR A 47 3.73 -19.30 16.42
C THR A 47 3.63 -17.82 16.00
N VAL A 48 2.49 -17.36 15.51
CA VAL A 48 2.28 -16.00 14.98
C VAL A 48 2.05 -15.00 16.11
N LYS A 49 3.02 -14.08 16.33
CA LYS A 49 2.93 -13.03 17.37
C LYS A 49 2.43 -11.68 16.85
N TYR A 50 2.84 -11.30 15.64
CA TYR A 50 2.48 -10.03 15.00
C TYR A 50 2.35 -10.17 13.48
N ASN A 51 1.75 -9.18 12.81
CA ASN A 51 1.65 -9.15 11.35
C ASN A 51 2.97 -8.63 10.75
N ALA A 52 3.86 -9.54 10.34
CA ALA A 52 5.14 -9.20 9.72
C ALA A 52 5.00 -8.41 8.40
N LYS A 53 3.86 -8.54 7.72
CA LYS A 53 3.58 -7.86 6.44
C LYS A 53 2.89 -6.49 6.63
N ARG A 54 2.73 -6.03 7.88
CA ARG A 54 2.16 -4.71 8.18
C ARG A 54 3.09 -3.61 7.64
N ARG A 55 2.52 -2.62 6.97
CA ARG A 55 3.27 -1.59 6.24
C ARG A 55 2.97 -0.20 6.79
N HIS A 56 3.99 0.66 6.89
CA HIS A 56 3.81 2.08 7.13
C HIS A 56 3.97 2.89 5.83
N TRP A 57 3.08 3.85 5.58
CA TRP A 57 3.02 4.58 4.30
C TRP A 57 4.20 5.54 4.07
N ARG A 58 4.84 6.02 5.15
CA ARG A 58 6.07 6.83 5.03
C ARG A 58 7.31 5.98 4.76
N ARG A 59 7.38 4.76 5.30
CA ARG A 59 8.59 3.90 5.21
C ARG A 59 8.64 3.08 3.92
N THR A 60 7.52 2.52 3.47
CA THR A 60 7.51 1.62 2.29
C THR A 60 6.36 1.98 1.34
N LYS A 61 6.68 2.23 0.06
CA LYS A 61 5.71 2.58 -0.99
C LYS A 61 5.12 1.34 -1.67
N LEU A 62 3.99 1.52 -2.36
CA LEU A 62 3.24 0.41 -2.96
C LEU A 62 3.69 0.05 -4.39
N GLY A 63 4.39 0.95 -5.08
CA GLY A 63 4.85 0.74 -6.47
C GLY A 63 3.69 0.44 -7.43
N LEU A 64 2.65 1.29 -7.40
CA LEU A 64 1.44 1.17 -8.21
C LEU A 64 1.28 2.38 -9.12
#